data_AF-A0A7K7LIA6-F1
#
_entry.id   AF-A0A7K7LIA6-F1
#
_cell.length_a   1.000
_cell.length_b   1.000
_cell.length_c   1.000
_cell.angle_alpha   90.00
_cell.angle_beta   90.00
_cell.angle_gamma   90.00
#
_symmetry.space_group_name_H-M   'P 1'
#
loop_
_entity.id
_entity.type
_entity.pdbx_description
1 polymer ?
#
loop_
_entity_poly.entity_id
_entity_poly.type
_entity_poly.pdbx_seq_one_letter_code
_entity_poly.pdbx_strand_id
1 'polypeptide(L)'
;GCGTSALSYDLHERGYRDVTSIDFSPSCIEAMRARYAHCPRLRWAVMDMRSLAFPDASFDVVLEKGTLDVLLVDEKDPWRVSAPAAAAMHRVLAEVSRVLRPGGRFLSITFAQPHFRAPHYAQEAFGWSLRHAACGDAFHYFLYVMCKGQPLAPSQLALGERLWHPPPPPSPPPPLDEEEDEDYLLAIQL
;
A
#
# COMPACT_ATOMS: atom_id res chain seq x y z
N GLY A 1 9.25 -3.68 5.19
CA GLY A 1 10.56 -3.70 4.52
C GLY A 1 11.23 -2.37 4.74
N CYS A 2 12.07 -2.26 5.75
CA CYS A 2 12.78 -1.00 6.02
C CYS A 2 13.88 -0.72 5.00
N GLY A 3 14.36 -1.74 4.29
CA GLY A 3 15.53 -1.66 3.43
C GLY A 3 16.70 -1.00 4.16
N THR A 4 17.36 -0.06 3.47
CA THR A 4 18.45 0.76 4.02
C THR A 4 18.04 2.21 4.29
N SER A 5 16.72 2.49 4.35
CA SER A 5 16.19 3.84 4.52
C SER A 5 16.54 4.44 5.89
N ALA A 6 16.88 5.73 5.94
CA ALA A 6 17.11 6.44 7.19
C ALA A 6 15.84 6.68 8.03
N LEU A 7 14.65 6.37 7.50
CA LEU A 7 13.36 6.74 8.11
C LEU A 7 13.23 6.31 9.58
N SER A 8 13.66 5.10 9.94
CA SER A 8 13.57 4.63 11.33
C SER A 8 14.43 5.48 12.28
N TYR A 9 15.60 5.90 11.81
CA TYR A 9 16.49 6.81 12.56
C TYR A 9 15.92 8.24 12.58
N ASP A 10 15.39 8.73 11.45
CA ASP A 10 14.75 10.04 11.37
C ASP A 10 13.53 10.19 12.30
N LEU A 11 12.80 9.09 12.53
CA LEU A 11 11.74 9.00 13.53
C LEU A 11 12.31 9.04 14.94
N HIS A 12 13.39 8.30 15.22
CA HIS A 12 14.07 8.32 16.50
C HIS A 12 14.57 9.72 16.89
N GLU A 13 15.19 10.43 15.96
CA GLU A 13 15.66 11.81 16.17
C GLU A 13 14.51 12.80 16.43
N ARG A 14 13.31 12.49 15.93
CA ARG A 14 12.08 13.25 16.21
C ARG A 14 11.38 12.83 17.50
N GLY A 15 11.98 11.95 18.30
CA GLY A 15 11.47 11.54 19.60
C GLY A 15 10.66 10.23 19.61
N TYR A 16 10.42 9.61 18.45
CA TYR A 16 9.78 8.30 18.35
C TYR A 16 10.80 7.21 18.67
N ARG A 17 10.92 6.88 19.95
CA ARG A 17 12.04 6.08 20.46
C ARG A 17 11.81 4.58 20.43
N ASP A 18 10.57 4.11 20.31
CA ASP A 18 10.22 2.68 20.33
C ASP A 18 9.93 2.18 18.90
N VAL A 19 10.98 2.07 18.08
CA VAL A 19 10.87 1.73 16.65
C VAL A 19 11.45 0.35 16.39
N THR A 20 10.61 -0.54 15.89
CA THR A 20 11.00 -1.85 15.37
C THR A 20 10.89 -1.84 13.85
N SER A 21 11.97 -2.21 13.17
CA SER A 21 12.08 -2.24 11.71
C SER A 21 12.33 -3.66 11.23
N ILE A 22 11.61 -4.06 10.19
CA ILE A 22 11.73 -5.39 9.60
C ILE A 22 11.99 -5.36 8.11
N ASP A 23 12.71 -6.35 7.62
CA ASP A 23 12.94 -6.59 6.20
C ASP A 23 13.13 -8.09 5.95
N PHE A 24 12.79 -8.57 4.76
CA PHE A 24 13.00 -9.97 4.41
C PHE A 24 14.50 -10.27 4.17
N SER A 25 15.28 -9.25 3.81
CA SER A 25 16.71 -9.36 3.48
C SER A 25 17.60 -9.38 4.74
N PRO A 26 18.31 -10.49 5.03
CA PRO A 26 19.27 -10.55 6.13
C PRO A 26 20.38 -9.51 6.01
N SER A 27 20.91 -9.31 4.80
CA SER A 27 21.99 -8.35 4.55
C SER A 27 21.55 -6.92 4.82
N CYS A 28 20.32 -6.54 4.49
CA CYS A 28 19.78 -5.21 4.82
C CYS A 28 19.70 -5.02 6.34
N ILE A 29 19.18 -6.01 7.06
CA ILE A 29 19.04 -5.94 8.52
C ILE A 29 20.41 -5.87 9.21
N GLU A 30 21.39 -6.64 8.76
CA GLU A 30 22.75 -6.59 9.28
C GLU A 30 23.39 -5.21 9.07
N ALA A 31 23.28 -4.66 7.86
CA ALA A 31 23.79 -3.32 7.54
C ALA A 31 23.15 -2.23 8.42
N MET A 32 21.84 -2.31 8.67
CA MET A 32 21.13 -1.34 9.50
C MET A 32 21.48 -1.46 10.99
N ARG A 33 21.65 -2.70 11.49
CA ARG A 33 22.15 -2.94 12.86
C ARG A 33 23.55 -2.34 13.06
N ALA A 34 24.45 -2.56 12.11
CA ALA A 34 25.81 -2.02 12.17
C ALA A 34 25.80 -0.49 12.11
N ARG A 35 25.05 0.08 11.15
CA ARG A 35 24.95 1.53 10.95
C ARG A 35 24.41 2.27 12.19
N TYR A 36 23.41 1.70 12.86
CA TYR A 36 22.73 2.32 14.00
C TYR A 36 23.03 1.62 15.33
N ALA A 37 24.19 0.97 15.46
CA ALA A 37 24.61 0.31 16.70
C ALA A 37 24.70 1.27 17.91
N HIS A 38 24.91 2.56 17.64
CA HIS A 38 24.92 3.63 18.65
C HIS A 38 23.51 4.00 19.15
N CYS A 39 22.44 3.47 18.56
CA CYS A 39 21.05 3.72 18.93
C CYS A 39 20.36 2.44 19.42
N PRO A 40 20.61 1.99 20.66
CA PRO A 40 20.13 0.69 21.15
C PRO A 40 18.60 0.57 21.24
N ARG A 41 17.86 1.69 21.13
CA ARG A 41 16.39 1.68 21.09
C ARG A 41 15.81 1.32 19.73
N LEU A 42 16.59 1.42 18.66
CA LEU A 42 16.18 0.96 17.33
C LEU A 42 16.34 -0.56 17.26
N ARG A 43 15.23 -1.26 17.01
CA ARG A 43 15.21 -2.72 16.88
C ARG A 43 15.09 -3.12 15.42
N TRP A 44 15.88 -4.12 15.02
CA TRP A 44 15.95 -4.58 13.63
C TRP A 44 15.77 -6.09 13.61
N ALA A 45 14.90 -6.62 12.75
CA ALA A 45 14.67 -8.05 12.62
C ALA A 45 14.46 -8.49 11.16
N VAL A 46 15.00 -9.65 10.81
CA VAL A 46 14.68 -10.31 9.54
C VAL A 46 13.29 -10.90 9.67
N MET A 47 12.36 -10.50 8.80
CA MET A 47 10.98 -10.95 8.86
C MET A 47 10.26 -10.73 7.53
N ASP A 48 9.41 -11.68 7.17
CA ASP A 48 8.49 -11.55 6.04
C ASP A 48 7.23 -10.79 6.47
N MET A 49 6.86 -9.73 5.76
CA MET A 49 5.65 -8.95 6.05
C MET A 49 4.33 -9.74 5.92
N ARG A 50 4.36 -10.89 5.24
CA ARG A 50 3.22 -11.81 5.11
C ARG A 50 2.99 -12.65 6.37
N SER A 51 3.92 -12.64 7.32
CA SER A 51 3.87 -13.40 8.57
C SER A 51 4.68 -12.68 9.65
N LEU A 52 4.02 -11.75 10.34
CA LEU A 52 4.62 -10.93 11.39
C LEU A 52 4.71 -11.73 12.69
N ALA A 53 5.93 -12.03 13.13
CA ALA A 53 6.19 -12.76 14.38
C ALA A 53 6.05 -11.85 15.63
N PHE A 54 4.95 -11.11 15.69
CA PHE A 54 4.54 -10.28 16.83
C PHE A 54 3.15 -10.71 17.31
N PRO A 55 2.88 -10.61 18.62
CA PRO A 55 1.53 -10.81 19.15
C PRO A 55 0.52 -9.82 18.56
N ASP A 56 -0.75 -10.17 18.65
CA ASP A 56 -1.85 -9.28 18.33
C ASP A 56 -1.78 -8.00 19.17
N ALA A 57 -2.21 -6.88 18.59
CA ALA A 57 -2.27 -5.59 19.30
C ALA A 57 -0.94 -5.16 19.98
N SER A 58 0.20 -5.41 19.33
CA SER A 58 1.54 -5.06 19.81
C SER A 58 1.99 -3.64 19.43
N PHE A 59 1.39 -3.01 18.42
CA PHE A 59 1.84 -1.71 17.91
C PHE A 59 0.73 -0.67 17.90
N ASP A 60 1.06 0.56 18.27
CA ASP A 60 0.18 1.72 18.12
C ASP A 60 0.20 2.25 16.67
N VAL A 61 1.33 2.10 15.99
CA VAL A 61 1.52 2.55 14.60
C VAL A 61 2.32 1.51 13.81
N VAL A 62 1.84 1.20 12.61
CA VAL A 62 2.60 0.46 11.58
C VAL A 62 2.83 1.41 10.41
N LEU A 63 4.05 1.43 9.88
CA LEU A 63 4.42 2.26 8.75
C LEU A 63 5.08 1.39 7.68
N GLU A 64 4.68 1.60 6.43
CA GLU A 64 5.40 1.09 5.27
C GLU A 64 5.58 2.20 4.22
N LYS A 65 6.72 2.17 3.52
CA LYS A 65 7.01 3.11 2.44
C LYS A 65 7.55 2.33 1.24
N GLY A 66 6.73 2.21 0.21
CA GLY A 66 7.03 1.49 -1.04
C GLY A 66 7.20 -0.02 -0.87
N THR A 67 6.90 -0.58 0.31
CA THR A 67 7.08 -2.02 0.56
C THR A 67 5.99 -2.82 -0.14
N LEU A 68 4.73 -2.35 -0.08
CA LEU A 68 3.60 -3.06 -0.69
C LEU A 68 3.64 -3.05 -2.22
N ASP A 69 4.36 -2.11 -2.82
CA ASP A 69 4.52 -1.99 -4.28
C ASP A 69 5.20 -3.23 -4.88
N VAL A 70 6.11 -3.85 -4.11
CA VAL A 70 6.83 -5.06 -4.51
C VAL A 70 5.88 -6.24 -4.79
N LEU A 71 4.71 -6.28 -4.13
CA LEU A 71 3.73 -7.35 -4.34
C LEU A 71 3.00 -7.26 -5.68
N LEU A 72 3.10 -6.11 -6.36
CA LEU A 72 2.37 -5.82 -7.59
C LEU A 72 3.31 -5.59 -8.79
N VAL A 73 4.62 -5.83 -8.62
CA VAL A 73 5.63 -5.53 -9.65
C VAL A 73 5.46 -6.35 -10.93
N ASP A 74 4.94 -7.58 -10.81
CA ASP A 74 4.74 -8.51 -11.92
C ASP A 74 3.36 -8.37 -12.58
N GLU A 75 2.51 -7.47 -12.07
CA GLU A 75 1.19 -7.23 -12.65
C GLU A 75 1.31 -6.48 -13.98
N LYS A 76 0.73 -7.06 -15.03
CA LYS A 76 0.79 -6.49 -16.39
C LYS A 76 -0.26 -5.43 -16.64
N ASP A 77 -1.37 -5.50 -15.92
CA ASP A 77 -2.50 -4.59 -16.04
C ASP A 77 -2.84 -4.03 -14.65
N PRO A 78 -2.61 -2.73 -14.39
CA PRO A 78 -2.86 -2.13 -13.08
C PRO A 78 -4.35 -2.10 -12.72
N TRP A 79 -5.25 -2.27 -13.70
CA TRP A 79 -6.70 -2.35 -13.47
C TRP A 79 -7.18 -3.76 -13.16
N ARG A 80 -6.35 -4.79 -13.39
CA ARG A 80 -6.71 -6.20 -13.21
C ARG A 80 -5.62 -6.94 -12.46
N VAL A 81 -5.66 -6.81 -11.13
CA VAL A 81 -4.74 -7.51 -10.23
C VAL A 81 -5.04 -9.01 -10.24
N SER A 82 -4.01 -9.83 -10.41
CA SER A 82 -4.10 -11.28 -10.36
C SER A 82 -4.55 -11.77 -8.97
N ALA A 83 -5.26 -12.91 -8.93
CA ALA A 83 -5.71 -13.49 -7.67
C ALA A 83 -4.54 -13.79 -6.68
N PRO A 84 -3.37 -14.30 -7.12
CA PRO A 84 -2.22 -14.47 -6.23
C PRO A 84 -1.70 -13.15 -5.64
N ALA A 85 -1.60 -12.08 -6.44
CA ALA A 85 -1.14 -10.78 -5.96
C ALA A 85 -2.15 -10.15 -4.98
N ALA A 86 -3.45 -10.22 -5.30
CA ALA A 86 -4.51 -9.77 -4.41
C ALA A 86 -4.50 -10.54 -3.08
N ALA A 87 -4.33 -11.87 -3.10
CA ALA A 87 -4.23 -12.70 -1.91
C ALA A 87 -2.96 -12.39 -1.08
N ALA A 88 -1.82 -12.15 -1.73
CA ALA A 88 -0.59 -11.76 -1.05
C ALA A 88 -0.73 -10.41 -0.34
N MET A 89 -1.28 -9.40 -1.04
CA MET A 89 -1.59 -8.10 -0.47
C MET A 89 -2.56 -8.22 0.71
N HIS A 90 -3.65 -8.98 0.55
CA HIS A 90 -4.62 -9.22 1.61
C HIS A 90 -3.97 -9.85 2.85
N ARG A 91 -3.09 -10.85 2.67
CA ARG A 91 -2.36 -11.49 3.77
C ARG A 91 -1.49 -10.49 4.54
N VAL A 92 -0.75 -9.62 3.86
CA VAL A 92 0.07 -8.60 4.54
C VAL A 92 -0.81 -7.63 5.32
N LEU A 93 -1.90 -7.15 4.72
CA LEU A 93 -2.81 -6.20 5.36
C LEU A 93 -3.54 -6.81 6.56
N ALA A 94 -3.89 -8.10 6.50
CA ALA A 94 -4.43 -8.83 7.63
C ALA A 94 -3.43 -8.89 8.80
N GLU A 95 -2.16 -9.16 8.54
CA GLU A 95 -1.11 -9.15 9.56
C GLU A 95 -0.91 -7.76 10.16
N VAL A 96 -0.90 -6.71 9.32
CA VAL A 96 -0.81 -5.31 9.79
C VAL A 96 -2.00 -4.97 10.69
N SER A 97 -3.23 -5.32 10.29
CA SER A 97 -4.40 -5.09 11.13
C SER A 97 -4.27 -5.86 12.43
N ARG A 98 -3.88 -7.15 12.41
CA ARG A 98 -3.74 -8.00 13.59
C ARG A 98 -2.79 -7.41 14.63
N VAL A 99 -1.59 -6.99 14.23
CA VAL A 99 -0.59 -6.47 15.16
C VAL A 99 -0.91 -5.04 15.66
N LEU A 100 -1.81 -4.32 14.98
CA LEU A 100 -2.26 -3.01 15.44
C LEU A 100 -3.20 -3.11 16.64
N ARG A 101 -3.01 -2.23 17.62
CA ARG A 101 -3.94 -2.03 18.74
C ARG A 101 -5.26 -1.43 18.26
N PRO A 102 -6.37 -1.63 18.99
CA PRO A 102 -7.57 -0.80 18.80
C PRO A 102 -7.21 0.69 18.86
N GLY A 103 -7.65 1.49 17.89
CA GLY A 103 -7.27 2.90 17.76
C GLY A 103 -5.88 3.15 17.14
N GLY A 104 -5.12 2.09 16.87
CA GLY A 104 -3.82 2.16 16.20
C GLY A 104 -3.94 2.56 14.73
N ARG A 105 -2.81 2.99 14.14
CA ARG A 105 -2.78 3.53 12.77
C ARG A 105 -1.84 2.77 11.85
N PHE A 106 -2.30 2.50 10.64
CA PHE A 106 -1.45 2.08 9.54
C PHE A 106 -1.20 3.27 8.60
N LEU A 107 0.06 3.54 8.32
CA LEU A 107 0.53 4.57 7.39
C LEU A 107 1.20 3.88 6.20
N SER A 108 0.68 4.09 5.01
CA SER A 108 1.28 3.59 3.77
C SER A 108 1.66 4.76 2.87
N ILE A 109 2.90 4.77 2.41
CA ILE A 109 3.42 5.75 1.46
C ILE A 109 3.81 5.01 0.17
N THR A 110 3.24 5.42 -0.95
CA THR A 110 3.40 4.72 -2.24
C THR A 110 3.25 5.70 -3.41
N PHE A 111 3.68 5.28 -4.60
CA PHE A 111 3.33 5.95 -5.86
C PHE A 111 1.96 5.52 -6.41
N ALA A 112 1.38 4.44 -5.89
CA ALA A 112 0.11 3.92 -6.38
C ALA A 112 -1.03 4.89 -6.05
N GLN A 113 -1.76 5.30 -7.09
CA GLN A 113 -2.87 6.24 -6.98
C GLN A 113 -4.08 5.61 -6.24
N PRO A 114 -5.00 6.43 -5.67
CA PRO A 114 -6.18 5.94 -4.96
C PRO A 114 -7.01 4.90 -5.72
N HIS A 115 -7.21 5.07 -7.02
CA HIS A 115 -7.99 4.12 -7.81
C HIS A 115 -7.36 2.73 -7.93
N PHE A 116 -6.03 2.61 -7.81
CA PHE A 116 -5.33 1.32 -7.79
C PHE A 116 -5.16 0.78 -6.38
N ARG A 117 -4.81 1.64 -5.41
CA ARG A 117 -4.41 1.17 -4.08
C ARG A 117 -5.55 1.06 -3.09
N ALA A 118 -6.50 1.99 -3.10
CA ALA A 118 -7.60 2.00 -2.14
C ALA A 118 -8.46 0.71 -2.16
N PRO A 119 -8.72 0.04 -3.30
CA PRO A 119 -9.43 -1.24 -3.30
C PRO A 119 -8.80 -2.28 -2.37
N HIS A 120 -7.46 -2.36 -2.31
CA HIS A 120 -6.77 -3.29 -1.43
C HIS A 120 -6.94 -2.95 0.06
N TYR A 121 -6.97 -1.66 0.42
CA TYR A 121 -7.11 -1.23 1.81
C TYR A 121 -8.55 -1.24 2.31
N ALA A 122 -9.51 -1.06 1.41
CA ALA A 122 -10.92 -0.89 1.75
C ALA A 122 -11.66 -2.23 1.94
N GLN A 123 -11.08 -3.13 2.73
CA GLN A 123 -11.67 -4.43 3.04
C GLN A 123 -12.25 -4.40 4.46
N GLU A 124 -13.52 -4.79 4.61
CA GLU A 124 -14.23 -4.77 5.90
C GLU A 124 -13.48 -5.59 6.97
N ALA A 125 -12.90 -6.72 6.58
CA ALA A 125 -12.17 -7.64 7.45
C ALA A 125 -11.01 -6.99 8.23
N PHE A 126 -10.45 -5.88 7.74
CA PHE A 126 -9.36 -5.20 8.44
C PHE A 126 -9.82 -4.27 9.56
N GLY A 127 -11.11 -3.92 9.60
CA GLY A 127 -11.72 -3.14 10.68
C GLY A 127 -11.09 -1.77 10.88
N TRP A 128 -10.73 -1.06 9.80
CA TRP A 128 -10.17 0.28 9.85
C TRP A 128 -10.86 1.25 8.90
N SER A 129 -10.76 2.56 9.18
CA SER A 129 -11.15 3.58 8.22
C SER A 129 -10.07 3.76 7.15
N LEU A 130 -10.36 4.47 6.06
CA LEU A 130 -9.37 4.79 5.03
C LEU A 130 -9.44 6.27 4.65
N ARG A 131 -8.30 6.95 4.68
CA ARG A 131 -8.10 8.31 4.16
C ARG A 131 -6.81 8.37 3.36
N HIS A 132 -6.71 9.29 2.42
CA HIS A 132 -5.47 9.52 1.69
C HIS A 132 -5.26 10.99 1.34
N ALA A 133 -4.01 11.36 1.14
CA ALA A 133 -3.61 12.66 0.60
C ALA A 133 -2.43 12.48 -0.35
N ALA A 134 -2.32 13.36 -1.35
CA ALA A 134 -1.09 13.48 -2.12
C ALA A 134 -0.01 14.15 -1.25
N CYS A 135 1.25 13.74 -1.40
CA CYS A 135 2.38 14.34 -0.71
C CYS A 135 3.63 14.40 -1.61
N GLY A 136 4.52 15.34 -1.31
CA GLY A 136 5.74 15.62 -2.08
C GLY A 136 5.58 16.79 -3.04
N ASP A 137 6.68 17.52 -3.27
CA ASP A 137 6.68 18.77 -4.05
C ASP A 137 6.96 18.57 -5.55
N ALA A 138 7.59 17.45 -5.93
CA ALA A 138 8.04 17.19 -7.30
C ALA A 138 7.54 15.85 -7.89
N PHE A 139 7.24 14.87 -7.03
CA PHE A 139 6.68 13.58 -7.41
C PHE A 139 5.41 13.33 -6.62
N HIS A 140 4.34 12.92 -7.30
CA HIS A 140 3.06 12.62 -6.67
C HIS A 140 3.14 11.29 -5.90
N TYR A 141 3.60 11.35 -4.64
CA TYR A 141 3.38 10.25 -3.70
C TYR A 141 1.98 10.36 -3.10
N PHE A 142 1.47 9.23 -2.61
CA PHE A 142 0.22 9.16 -1.88
C PHE A 142 0.50 8.60 -0.49
N LEU A 143 0.02 9.33 0.53
CA LEU A 143 -0.04 8.86 1.91
C LEU A 143 -1.44 8.36 2.19
N TYR A 144 -1.56 7.09 2.56
CA TYR A 144 -2.78 6.49 3.08
C TYR A 144 -2.68 6.36 4.60
N VAL A 145 -3.77 6.74 5.27
CA VAL A 145 -3.91 6.65 6.73
C VAL A 145 -5.13 5.80 7.03
N MET A 146 -4.90 4.69 7.73
CA MET A 146 -5.95 3.80 8.21
C MET A 146 -5.97 3.79 9.74
N CYS A 147 -7.16 3.86 10.33
CA CYS A 147 -7.35 3.91 11.79
C CYS A 147 -8.18 2.71 12.23
N LYS A 148 -7.58 1.80 13.00
CA LYS A 148 -8.23 0.57 13.48
C LYS A 148 -9.37 0.90 14.46
N GLY A 149 -10.52 0.24 14.28
CA GLY A 149 -11.74 0.46 15.04
C GLY A 149 -12.65 1.57 14.50
N GLN A 150 -12.29 2.22 13.40
CA GLN A 150 -13.17 3.15 12.68
C GLN A 150 -13.71 2.47 11.41
N PRO A 151 -14.96 2.73 11.00
CA PRO A 151 -15.53 2.07 9.83
C PRO A 151 -15.05 2.72 8.51
N LEU A 152 -15.11 1.94 7.44
CA LEU A 152 -15.05 2.44 6.07
C LEU A 152 -16.35 3.15 5.70
N ALA A 153 -16.27 4.13 4.80
CA ALA A 153 -17.48 4.69 4.18
C ALA A 153 -18.13 3.65 3.23
N PRO A 154 -19.45 3.70 2.99
CA PRO A 154 -20.12 2.76 2.07
C PRO A 154 -19.51 2.73 0.66
N SER A 155 -19.07 3.87 0.14
CA SER A 155 -18.40 3.96 -1.15
C SER A 155 -17.03 3.26 -1.17
N GLN A 156 -16.34 3.22 -0.04
CA GLN A 156 -15.05 2.53 0.10
C GLN A 156 -15.27 1.01 0.21
N LEU A 157 -16.28 0.56 0.94
CA LEU A 157 -16.66 -0.87 0.98
C LEU A 157 -16.98 -1.38 -0.44
N ALA A 158 -17.84 -0.66 -1.17
CA ALA A 158 -18.16 -0.99 -2.55
C ALA A 158 -16.93 -0.98 -3.47
N LEU A 159 -15.93 -0.13 -3.19
CA LEU A 159 -14.67 -0.11 -3.93
C LEU A 159 -13.82 -1.35 -3.63
N GLY A 160 -13.74 -1.80 -2.38
CA GLY A 160 -13.02 -3.00 -1.98
C GLY A 160 -13.62 -4.28 -2.57
N GLU A 161 -14.94 -4.38 -2.62
CA GLU A 161 -15.66 -5.53 -3.20
C GLU A 161 -15.33 -5.75 -4.68
N ARG A 162 -15.15 -4.67 -5.45
CA ARG A 162 -14.81 -4.73 -6.89
C ARG A 162 -13.47 -5.43 -7.16
N LEU A 163 -12.57 -5.49 -6.16
CA LEU A 163 -11.30 -6.20 -6.29
C LEU A 163 -11.53 -7.72 -6.45
N TRP A 164 -12.52 -8.27 -5.76
CA TRP A 164 -12.84 -9.70 -5.78
C TRP A 164 -13.98 -10.05 -6.75
N HIS A 165 -14.83 -9.07 -7.02
CA HIS A 165 -15.99 -9.19 -7.90
C HIS A 165 -15.94 -8.07 -8.96
N PRO A 166 -15.02 -8.16 -9.95
CA PRO A 166 -14.91 -7.14 -10.98
C PRO A 166 -16.19 -7.10 -11.83
N PRO A 167 -16.62 -5.91 -12.29
CA PRO A 167 -17.74 -5.81 -13.20
C PRO A 167 -17.43 -6.56 -14.51
N PRO A 168 -18.46 -7.07 -15.20
CA PRO A 168 -18.27 -7.69 -16.51
C PRO A 168 -17.60 -6.70 -17.46
N PRO A 169 -16.80 -7.18 -18.43
CA PRO A 169 -16.20 -6.30 -19.43
C PRO A 169 -17.31 -5.53 -20.16
N PRO A 170 -17.05 -4.27 -20.57
CA PRO A 170 -18.00 -3.54 -21.39
C PRO A 170 -18.29 -4.33 -22.66
N SER A 171 -19.54 -4.29 -23.10
CA SER A 171 -19.92 -4.83 -24.41
C SER A 171 -19.04 -4.20 -25.49
N PRO A 172 -18.61 -4.96 -26.51
CA PRO A 172 -17.90 -4.35 -27.63
C PRO A 172 -18.76 -3.23 -28.21
N PRO A 173 -18.15 -2.11 -28.63
CA PRO A 173 -18.88 -1.08 -29.35
C PRO A 173 -19.56 -1.73 -30.57
N PRO A 174 -20.74 -1.23 -30.98
CA PRO A 174 -21.31 -1.65 -32.26
C PRO A 174 -20.25 -1.47 -33.36
N PRO A 175 -20.23 -2.33 -34.40
CA PRO A 175 -19.37 -2.10 -35.55
C PRO A 175 -19.60 -0.67 -36.03
N LEU A 176 -18.50 0.06 -36.23
CA LEU A 176 -18.57 1.36 -36.89
C LEU A 176 -19.14 1.10 -38.28
N ASP A 177 -20.27 1.73 -38.61
CA ASP A 177 -20.72 1.79 -39.99
C ASP A 177 -19.57 2.43 -40.79
N GLU A 178 -19.02 1.73 -41.78
CA GLU A 178 -17.85 2.14 -42.59
C GLU A 178 -18.16 3.33 -43.53
N GLU A 179 -19.10 4.21 -43.17
CA GLU A 179 -19.52 5.38 -43.95
C GLU A 179 -19.47 6.69 -43.16
N GLU A 180 -18.39 6.97 -42.42
CA GLU A 180 -18.07 8.34 -42.02
C GLU A 180 -16.62 8.70 -42.38
N ASP A 181 -16.54 9.47 -43.48
CA ASP A 181 -15.43 10.20 -44.08
C ASP A 181 -14.14 10.35 -43.25
N GLU A 182 -13.02 9.98 -43.89
CA GLU A 182 -11.64 10.21 -43.47
C GLU A 182 -11.23 11.71 -43.47
N ASP A 183 -12.11 12.64 -43.05
CA ASP A 183 -11.88 14.09 -43.16
C ASP A 183 -11.22 14.70 -41.89
N TYR A 184 -11.04 13.90 -40.83
CA TYR A 184 -10.50 14.38 -39.54
C TYR A 184 -9.02 14.84 -39.61
N LEU A 185 -8.25 14.38 -40.59
CA LEU A 185 -6.84 14.76 -40.76
C LEU A 185 -6.66 16.15 -41.41
N LEU A 186 -7.70 16.71 -42.03
CA LEU A 186 -7.63 18.03 -42.69
C LEU A 186 -8.00 19.20 -41.77
N ALA A 187 -8.46 18.93 -40.54
CA ALA A 187 -8.86 19.96 -39.58
C ALA A 187 -7.72 20.50 -38.69
N ILE A 188 -6.50 19.98 -38.80
CA ILE A 188 -5.35 20.49 -38.04
C ILE A 188 -4.74 21.66 -38.81
N GLN A 189 -5.16 22.89 -38.47
CA GLN A 189 -4.45 24.10 -38.90
C GLN A 189 -3.17 24.26 -38.05
N LEU A 190 -2.01 24.25 -38.71
CA LEU A 190 -0.70 24.62 -38.15
C LEU A 190 -0.57 26.14 -37.99
#